data_AF-A0A832GWW2-F1
#
_entry.id   AF-A0A832GWW2-F1
#
_cell.length_a   1.000
_cell.length_b   1.000
_cell.length_c   1.000
_cell.angle_alpha   90.00
_cell.angle_beta   90.00
_cell.angle_gamma   90.00
#
_symmetry.space_group_name_H-M   'P 1'
#
loop_
_entity.id
_entity.type
_entity.pdbx_description
1 polymer ?
#
loop_
_entity_poly.entity_id
_entity_poly.type
_entity_poly.pdbx_seq_one_letter_code
_entity_poly.pdbx_strand_id
1 'polypeptide(L)'
;SAVPSHTLPKSKFYMHRSMLGYIRRLKDETGGYIISPDERKAMTIEGFPVELSDNMYSYSESALSRGYIVFGDLSTIFLHERKDLSISVSDSASVNIGGTQINLWQQGLIGLNFGVSFDIKAVFPENLAVIQTAAE
;
A
#
# COMPACT_ATOMS: atom_id res chain seq x y z
N SER A 1 7.32 7.76 -16.18
CA SER A 1 6.42 8.90 -16.42
C SER A 1 6.81 10.04 -15.50
N ALA A 2 6.83 11.28 -15.96
CA ALA A 2 7.17 12.44 -15.12
C ALA A 2 5.91 12.96 -14.42
N VAL A 3 5.99 13.19 -13.10
CA VAL A 3 4.87 13.76 -12.33
C VAL A 3 4.74 15.25 -12.67
N PRO A 4 3.53 15.76 -12.99
CA PRO A 4 3.32 17.17 -13.31
C PRO A 4 3.76 18.13 -12.20
N SER A 5 4.32 19.28 -12.58
CA SER A 5 4.89 20.25 -11.62
C SER A 5 3.89 20.80 -10.59
N HIS A 6 2.60 20.84 -10.93
CA HIS A 6 1.55 21.39 -10.08
C HIS A 6 1.12 20.46 -8.93
N THR A 7 1.47 19.17 -8.98
CA THR A 7 1.16 18.19 -7.91
C THR A 7 2.35 17.90 -6.99
N LEU A 8 3.54 18.41 -7.34
CA LEU A 8 4.76 18.28 -6.52
C LEU A 8 4.60 18.75 -5.07
N PRO A 9 3.92 19.88 -4.74
CA PRO A 9 3.89 20.39 -3.36
C PRO A 9 3.29 19.43 -2.32
N LYS A 10 2.44 18.48 -2.76
CA LYS A 10 1.80 17.47 -1.88
C LYS A 10 2.28 16.05 -2.16
N SER A 11 3.22 15.88 -3.08
CA SER A 11 3.72 14.57 -3.47
C SER A 11 4.53 13.94 -2.35
N LYS A 12 4.34 12.63 -2.17
CA LYS A 12 5.12 11.82 -1.22
C LYS A 12 5.66 10.58 -1.92
N PHE A 13 6.70 10.01 -1.32
CA PHE A 13 7.18 8.68 -1.68
C PHE A 13 6.48 7.63 -0.82
N TYR A 14 5.87 6.63 -1.45
CA TYR A 14 5.28 5.47 -0.79
C TYR A 14 6.14 4.24 -1.10
N MET A 15 6.58 3.53 -0.06
CA MET A 15 7.39 2.32 -0.23
C MET A 15 7.34 1.40 1.00
N HIS A 16 7.80 0.16 0.84
CA HIS A 16 8.01 -0.75 1.97
C HIS A 16 9.24 -0.35 2.80
N ARG A 17 9.23 -0.61 4.11
CA ARG A 17 10.35 -0.30 5.03
C ARG A 17 11.70 -0.91 4.62
N SER A 18 11.68 -2.11 4.04
CA SER A 18 12.91 -2.76 3.56
C SER A 18 13.48 -2.07 2.33
N MET A 19 12.62 -1.48 1.49
CA MET A 19 13.06 -0.67 0.35
C MET A 19 13.71 0.63 0.83
N LEU A 20 13.12 1.32 1.81
CA LEU A 20 13.78 2.49 2.43
C LEU A 20 15.14 2.13 3.04
N GLY A 21 15.25 0.97 3.68
CA GLY A 21 16.52 0.45 4.21
C GLY A 21 17.56 0.21 3.11
N TYR A 22 17.14 -0.25 1.93
CA TYR A 22 18.00 -0.41 0.77
C TYR A 22 18.47 0.94 0.22
N ILE A 23 17.57 1.90 -0.01
CA ILE A 23 17.91 3.23 -0.54
C ILE A 23 18.88 3.96 0.40
N ARG A 24 18.69 3.86 1.72
CA ARG A 24 19.61 4.42 2.71
C ARG A 24 21.02 3.82 2.67
N ARG A 25 21.20 2.66 2.06
CA ARG A 25 22.52 2.03 1.91
C ARG A 25 23.15 2.31 0.55
N LEU A 26 22.38 2.82 -0.41
CA LEU A 26 22.90 3.17 -1.72
C LEU A 26 23.97 4.25 -1.61
N LYS A 27 25.03 4.03 -2.38
CA LYS A 27 26.17 4.92 -2.47
C LYS A 27 26.36 5.35 -3.92
N ASP A 28 26.90 6.55 -4.10
CA ASP A 28 27.39 7.03 -5.38
C ASP A 28 28.69 6.31 -5.77
N GLU A 29 29.18 6.59 -6.99
CA GLU A 29 30.43 6.03 -7.51
C GLU A 29 31.67 6.49 -6.72
N THR A 30 31.55 7.58 -5.97
CA THR A 30 32.59 8.11 -5.07
C THR A 30 32.52 7.52 -3.65
N GLY A 31 31.59 6.60 -3.38
CA GLY A 31 31.41 5.94 -2.08
C GLY A 31 30.65 6.76 -1.04
N GLY A 32 30.18 7.95 -1.39
CA GLY A 32 29.28 8.79 -0.61
C GLY A 32 27.87 8.21 -0.61
N TYR A 33 27.09 8.51 0.42
CA TYR A 33 25.70 8.07 0.47
C TYR A 33 24.79 8.98 -0.34
N ILE A 34 23.84 8.40 -1.09
CA ILE A 34 22.89 9.19 -1.90
C ILE A 34 21.98 10.05 -1.02
N ILE A 35 21.42 9.47 0.04
CA ILE A 35 20.59 10.21 1.00
C ILE A 35 21.50 10.80 2.09
N SER A 36 21.40 12.12 2.29
CA SER A 36 22.11 12.84 3.33
C SER A 36 21.71 12.39 4.76
N PRO A 37 22.58 12.55 5.78
CA PRO A 37 22.26 12.17 7.15
C PRO A 37 21.02 12.87 7.73
N ASP A 38 20.76 14.11 7.32
CA ASP A 38 19.62 14.89 7.79
C ASP A 38 18.30 14.40 7.18
N GLU A 39 18.30 14.09 5.89
CA GLU A 39 17.15 13.48 5.21
C GLU A 39 16.81 12.08 5.75
N ARG A 40 17.84 11.29 6.13
CA ARG A 40 17.62 10.00 6.81
C ARG A 40 16.88 10.14 8.12
N LYS A 41 17.16 11.18 8.89
CA LYS A 41 16.49 11.46 10.16
C LYS A 41 15.09 12.03 9.94
N ALA A 42 14.94 12.90 8.95
CA ALA A 42 13.68 13.54 8.60
C ALA A 42 12.69 12.63 7.87
N MET A 43 13.12 11.43 7.46
CA MET A 43 12.33 10.53 6.59
C MET A 43 11.88 11.22 5.30
N THR A 44 12.79 11.96 4.70
CA THR A 44 12.59 12.64 3.42
C THR A 44 13.58 12.10 2.38
N ILE A 45 13.23 12.21 1.10
CA ILE A 45 14.11 11.95 -0.04
C ILE A 45 13.95 13.17 -0.96
N GLU A 46 15.06 13.88 -1.25
CA GLU A 46 15.06 15.06 -2.13
C GLU A 46 14.06 16.14 -1.67
N GLY A 47 13.92 16.30 -0.35
CA GLY A 47 12.95 17.23 0.27
C GLY A 47 11.49 16.77 0.28
N PHE A 48 11.14 15.63 -0.33
CA PHE A 48 9.79 15.07 -0.27
C PHE A 48 9.65 14.06 0.88
N PRO A 49 8.50 14.03 1.58
CA PRO A 49 8.28 13.08 2.68
C PRO A 49 8.13 11.64 2.17
N VAL A 50 8.59 10.69 2.98
CA VAL A 50 8.43 9.25 2.76
C VAL A 50 7.38 8.67 3.70
N GLU A 51 6.42 7.96 3.13
CA GLU A 51 5.37 7.22 3.82
C GLU A 51 5.61 5.71 3.64
N LEU A 52 5.66 4.99 4.77
CA LEU A 52 5.95 3.57 4.77
C LEU A 52 4.66 2.77 4.88
N SER A 53 4.50 1.79 3.99
CA SER A 53 3.37 0.87 4.01
C SER A 53 3.86 -0.58 3.92
N ASP A 54 3.45 -1.41 4.88
CA ASP A 54 3.76 -2.85 4.87
C ASP A 54 2.99 -3.62 3.78
N ASN A 55 1.95 -3.01 3.16
CA ASN A 55 1.22 -3.60 2.04
C ASN A 55 1.98 -3.48 0.71
N MET A 56 3.06 -2.70 0.65
CA MET A 56 3.89 -2.58 -0.55
C MET A 56 4.93 -3.69 -0.63
N TYR A 57 5.35 -4.03 -1.85
CA TYR A 57 6.32 -5.09 -2.08
C TYR A 57 7.66 -4.83 -1.36
N SER A 58 8.12 -5.83 -0.63
CA SER A 58 9.41 -5.79 0.05
C SER A 58 10.58 -5.91 -0.93
N TYR A 59 11.74 -5.34 -0.59
CA TYR A 59 12.96 -5.48 -1.41
C TYR A 59 13.33 -6.93 -1.75
N SER A 60 13.04 -7.89 -0.87
CA SER A 60 13.36 -9.31 -1.05
C SER A 60 12.45 -10.03 -2.04
N GLU A 61 11.32 -9.45 -2.40
CA GLU A 61 10.36 -10.07 -3.29
C GLU A 61 10.68 -9.69 -4.74
N SER A 62 11.45 -10.52 -5.45
CA SER A 62 11.71 -10.30 -6.88
C SER A 62 10.65 -11.00 -7.74
N ALA A 63 9.77 -10.21 -8.37
CA ALA A 63 9.02 -10.68 -9.52
C ALA A 63 8.95 -9.59 -10.59
N LEU A 64 8.61 -10.01 -11.82
CA LEU A 64 8.44 -9.10 -12.96
C LEU A 64 7.30 -8.11 -12.70
N SER A 65 7.45 -6.89 -13.22
CA SER A 65 6.42 -5.84 -13.21
C SER A 65 5.85 -5.48 -11.84
N ARG A 66 6.66 -5.57 -10.77
CA ARG A 66 6.25 -5.17 -9.42
C ARG A 66 6.64 -3.74 -9.13
N GLY A 67 5.66 -2.92 -8.73
CA GLY A 67 5.89 -1.54 -8.28
C GLY A 67 6.40 -1.49 -6.84
N TYR A 68 7.64 -1.07 -6.63
CA TYR A 68 8.23 -1.00 -5.28
C TYR A 68 8.13 0.38 -4.64
N ILE A 69 8.11 1.43 -5.47
CA ILE A 69 8.05 2.81 -5.02
C ILE A 69 7.01 3.52 -5.85
N VAL A 70 6.10 4.23 -5.18
CA VAL A 70 5.15 5.14 -5.82
C VAL A 70 5.49 6.56 -5.40
N PHE A 71 5.54 7.48 -6.35
CA PHE A 71 5.73 8.91 -6.10
C PHE A 71 4.57 9.70 -6.68
N GLY A 72 3.96 10.54 -5.87
CA GLY A 72 2.89 11.44 -6.32
C GLY A 72 1.94 11.85 -5.20
N ASP A 73 0.87 12.57 -5.56
CA ASP A 73 -0.15 13.06 -4.63
C ASP A 73 -1.37 12.13 -4.60
N LEU A 74 -1.50 11.32 -3.53
CA LEU A 74 -2.66 10.45 -3.33
C LEU A 74 -3.94 11.21 -2.99
N SER A 75 -3.90 12.52 -2.70
CA SER A 75 -5.10 13.34 -2.51
C SER A 75 -5.96 13.43 -3.77
N THR A 76 -5.40 13.06 -4.92
CA THR A 76 -6.09 12.97 -6.21
C THR A 76 -6.80 11.63 -6.43
N ILE A 77 -6.62 10.66 -5.52
CA ILE A 77 -7.30 9.37 -5.51
C ILE A 77 -8.54 9.49 -4.63
N PHE A 78 -9.70 9.17 -5.19
CA PHE A 78 -10.94 9.13 -4.43
C PHE A 78 -11.25 7.69 -4.01
N LEU A 79 -11.23 7.47 -2.71
CA LEU A 79 -11.68 6.25 -2.05
C LEU A 79 -13.14 6.44 -1.68
N HIS A 80 -14.03 5.66 -2.29
CA HIS A 80 -15.46 5.67 -1.97
C HIS A 80 -15.79 4.43 -1.15
N GLU A 81 -16.28 4.61 0.06
CA GLU A 81 -16.91 3.54 0.82
C GLU A 81 -18.33 3.35 0.28
N ARG A 82 -18.59 2.19 -0.33
CA ARG A 82 -19.90 1.87 -0.92
C ARG A 82 -20.88 1.31 0.10
N LYS A 83 -20.37 0.67 1.15
CA LYS A 83 -21.18 0.10 2.22
C LYS A 83 -20.37 0.10 3.51
N ASP A 84 -20.93 0.75 4.53
CA ASP A 84 -20.38 0.77 5.89
C ASP A 84 -20.15 -0.65 6.42
N LEU A 85 -19.22 -0.77 7.37
CA LEU A 85 -18.97 -2.01 8.09
C LEU A 85 -20.25 -2.56 8.74
N SER A 86 -20.81 -3.60 8.12
CA SER A 86 -21.93 -4.35 8.67
C SER A 86 -21.39 -5.58 9.41
N ILE A 87 -21.59 -5.61 10.73
CA ILE A 87 -21.29 -6.76 11.58
C ILE A 87 -22.60 -7.49 11.83
N SER A 88 -22.67 -8.77 11.48
CA SER A 88 -23.83 -9.61 11.76
C SER A 88 -23.39 -10.82 12.58
N VAL A 89 -24.00 -10.94 13.76
CA VAL A 89 -23.83 -12.11 14.64
C VAL A 89 -24.89 -13.12 14.26
N SER A 90 -24.48 -14.36 14.00
CA SER A 90 -25.40 -15.44 13.66
C SER A 90 -26.15 -15.92 14.91
N ASP A 91 -27.48 -15.78 14.90
CA ASP A 91 -28.39 -16.33 15.92
C ASP A 91 -28.91 -17.74 15.53
N SER A 92 -28.37 -18.31 14.44
CA SER A 92 -28.83 -19.55 13.81
C SER A 92 -27.92 -20.75 14.10
N ALA A 93 -28.53 -21.93 14.19
CA ALA A 93 -27.89 -23.17 14.61
C ALA A 93 -26.94 -23.84 13.62
N SER A 94 -26.99 -23.40 12.37
CA SER A 94 -26.14 -23.92 11.30
C SER A 94 -25.81 -22.80 10.34
N VAL A 95 -24.55 -22.68 9.94
CA VAL A 95 -24.10 -21.78 8.88
C VAL A 95 -23.54 -22.62 7.74
N ASN A 96 -23.96 -22.32 6.52
CA ASN A 96 -23.45 -22.97 5.32
C ASN A 96 -22.30 -22.13 4.75
N ILE A 97 -21.09 -22.68 4.74
CA ILE A 97 -19.91 -22.06 4.15
C ILE A 97 -19.48 -22.92 2.96
N GLY A 98 -19.54 -22.36 1.74
CA GLY A 98 -19.04 -23.03 0.54
C GLY A 98 -19.72 -24.37 0.22
N GLY A 99 -20.97 -24.58 0.65
CA GLY A 99 -21.73 -25.80 0.40
C GLY A 99 -21.70 -26.84 1.52
N THR A 100 -20.93 -26.61 2.59
CA THR A 100 -20.90 -27.48 3.78
C THR A 100 -21.72 -26.86 4.91
N GLN A 101 -22.71 -27.59 5.41
CA GLN A 101 -23.50 -27.18 6.59
C GLN A 101 -22.71 -27.48 7.87
N ILE A 102 -22.34 -26.44 8.61
CA ILE A 102 -21.65 -26.56 9.89
C ILE A 102 -22.64 -26.21 11.00
N ASN A 103 -22.89 -27.15 11.92
CA ASN A 103 -23.75 -26.94 13.09
C ASN A 103 -22.97 -26.27 14.23
N LEU A 104 -23.26 -24.99 14.45
CA LEU A 104 -22.50 -24.11 15.36
C LEU A 104 -22.68 -24.49 16.83
N TRP A 105 -23.90 -24.87 17.25
CA TRP A 105 -24.17 -25.23 18.66
C TRP A 105 -23.60 -26.59 19.08
N GLN A 106 -23.50 -27.55 18.17
CA GLN A 106 -22.93 -28.88 18.46
C GLN A 106 -21.41 -28.83 18.63
N GLN A 107 -20.76 -27.80 18.08
CA GLN A 107 -19.32 -27.63 18.08
C GLN A 107 -18.85 -26.45 18.97
N GLY A 108 -19.77 -25.76 19.65
CA GLY A 108 -19.46 -24.61 20.53
C GLY A 108 -18.91 -23.39 19.79
N LEU A 109 -19.29 -23.21 18.51
CA LEU A 109 -18.78 -22.14 17.64
C LEU A 109 -19.76 -20.98 17.55
N ILE A 110 -19.26 -19.75 17.39
CA ILE A 110 -20.04 -18.55 17.11
C ILE A 110 -19.71 -18.07 15.70
N GLY A 111 -20.74 -17.80 14.89
CA GLY A 111 -20.58 -17.26 13.54
C GLY A 111 -20.66 -15.73 13.54
N LEU A 112 -19.59 -15.07 13.09
CA LEU A 112 -19.54 -13.63 12.86
C LEU A 112 -19.31 -13.36 11.37
N ASN A 113 -20.14 -12.50 10.77
CA ASN A 113 -19.96 -12.05 9.40
C ASN A 113 -19.63 -10.55 9.38
N PHE A 114 -18.55 -10.21 8.68
CA PHE A 114 -18.09 -8.84 8.48
C PHE A 114 -18.17 -8.50 6.99
N GLY A 115 -19.01 -7.54 6.63
CA GLY A 115 -19.14 -7.05 5.26
C GLY A 115 -18.72 -5.58 5.15
N VAL A 116 -17.75 -5.30 4.29
CA VAL A 116 -17.35 -3.94 3.88
C VAL A 116 -17.21 -3.94 2.36
N SER A 117 -17.56 -2.84 1.71
CA SER A 117 -17.32 -2.68 0.27
C SER A 117 -16.75 -1.29 0.01
N PHE A 118 -15.56 -1.26 -0.58
CA PHE A 118 -14.87 -0.04 -0.99
C PHE A 118 -14.65 -0.04 -2.50
N ASP A 119 -14.55 1.16 -3.07
CA ASP A 119 -14.22 1.40 -4.47
C ASP A 119 -13.13 2.44 -4.57
N ILE A 120 -12.20 2.25 -5.50
CA ILE A 120 -11.01 3.08 -5.62
C ILE A 120 -10.97 3.64 -7.04
N LYS A 121 -10.99 4.96 -7.16
CA LYS A 121 -10.85 5.63 -8.46
C LYS A 121 -9.70 6.64 -8.41
N ALA A 122 -8.66 6.39 -9.21
CA ALA A 122 -7.65 7.40 -9.52
C ALA A 122 -8.20 8.33 -10.60
N VAL A 123 -8.43 9.61 -10.27
CA VAL A 123 -9.03 10.58 -11.20
C VAL A 123 -7.99 11.13 -12.18
N PHE A 124 -6.71 11.16 -11.80
CA PHE A 124 -5.60 11.61 -12.63
C PHE A 124 -4.41 10.64 -12.51
N PRO A 125 -4.36 9.56 -13.31
CA PRO A 125 -3.29 8.57 -13.23
C PRO A 125 -1.90 9.14 -13.58
N GLU A 126 -1.83 10.25 -14.33
CA GLU A 126 -0.59 10.94 -14.66
C GLU A 126 0.11 11.57 -13.44
N ASN A 127 -0.59 11.76 -12.33
CA ASN A 127 -0.05 12.33 -11.09
C ASN A 127 0.74 11.32 -10.25
N LEU A 128 0.80 10.06 -10.69
CA LEU A 128 1.52 8.98 -10.02
C LEU A 128 2.61 8.44 -10.93
N ALA A 129 3.83 8.40 -10.40
CA ALA A 129 4.94 7.67 -11.00
C ALA A 129 5.21 6.41 -10.16
N VAL A 130 5.26 5.25 -10.82
CA VAL A 130 5.61 3.98 -10.18
C VAL A 130 6.97 3.55 -10.68
N ILE A 131 7.88 3.24 -9.76
CA ILE A 131 9.14 2.58 -10.04
C ILE A 131 8.90 1.08 -9.91
N GLN A 132 9.00 0.39 -11.04
CA GLN A 132 8.78 -1.05 -11.15
C GLN A 132 10.07 -1.78 -11.53
N THR A 133 10.15 -3.07 -11.22
CA THR A 133 11.14 -3.98 -11.83
C THR A 133 11.02 -3.95 -13.35
N ALA A 134 12.11 -4.29 -14.03
CA ALA A 134 12.13 -4.38 -15.49
C ALA A 134 10.89 -5.11 -16.01
N ALA A 135 10.23 -4.49 -17.00
CA ALA A 135 9.17 -5.14 -17.76
C ALA A 135 9.82 -6.17 -18.69
N GLU A 136 9.11 -7.27 -18.97
CA GLU A 136 9.42 -8.09 -20.16
C GLU A 136 9.23 -7.29 -21.44
#